data_AF-A0A538P2D7-F1
#
_entry.id   AF-A0A538P2D7-F1
#
_cell.length_a   1.000
_cell.length_b   1.000
_cell.length_c   1.000
_cell.angle_alpha   90.00
_cell.angle_beta   90.00
_cell.angle_gamma   90.00
#
_symmetry.space_group_name_H-M   'P 1'
#
loop_
_entity.id
_entity.type
_entity.pdbx_description
1 polymer ?
#
loop_
_entity_poly.entity_id
_entity_poly.type
_entity_poly.pdbx_seq_one_letter_code
_entity_poly.pdbx_strand_id
1 'polypeptide(L)'
;MKDLTQGSVTRHLLHMSAFLAASMVVQTLYLLADLYWVGRLGKEAIAAVGLAGNMTMIVLALTQMLAVGTTTLISQAAGRKDQSRAELVFNQSFASALSHSQ
;
A
#
# COMPACT_ATOMS: atom_id res chain seq x y z
N MET A 1 -2.67 -0.37 -29.41
CA MET A 1 -1.75 -0.55 -28.26
C MET A 1 -0.58 0.38 -28.52
N LYS A 2 -0.35 1.36 -27.63
CA LYS A 2 0.61 2.45 -27.85
C LYS A 2 2.01 1.91 -27.58
N ASP A 3 2.87 1.92 -28.59
CA ASP A 3 4.22 1.39 -28.53
C ASP A 3 5.09 2.23 -27.58
N LEU A 4 5.62 1.62 -26.53
CA LEU A 4 6.35 2.28 -25.44
C LEU A 4 7.85 2.42 -25.74
N THR A 5 8.30 2.08 -26.95
CA THR A 5 9.72 2.16 -27.37
C THR A 5 10.04 3.35 -28.27
N GLN A 6 9.05 4.14 -28.68
CA GLN A 6 9.23 5.29 -29.57
C GLN A 6 8.67 6.56 -28.90
N GLY A 7 9.52 7.25 -28.13
CA GLY A 7 9.21 8.48 -27.38
C GLY A 7 9.96 8.52 -26.04
N SER A 8 10.16 9.71 -25.44
CA SER A 8 11.03 9.88 -24.24
C SER A 8 10.45 9.21 -22.98
N VAL A 9 10.59 7.89 -22.88
CA VAL A 9 10.30 7.06 -21.70
C VAL A 9 10.90 7.69 -20.46
N THR A 10 12.13 8.18 -20.58
CA THR A 10 12.87 8.90 -19.55
C THR A 10 12.11 10.09 -18.96
N ARG A 11 11.42 10.91 -19.76
CA ARG A 11 10.68 12.08 -19.23
C ARG A 11 9.43 11.67 -18.46
N HIS A 12 8.74 10.63 -18.92
CA HIS A 12 7.52 10.14 -18.26
C HIS A 12 7.87 9.42 -16.96
N LEU A 13 8.93 8.60 -16.98
CA LEU A 13 9.50 7.98 -15.79
C LEU A 13 9.97 9.03 -14.79
N LEU A 14 10.70 10.07 -15.22
CA LEU A 14 11.18 11.12 -14.32
C LEU A 14 10.04 11.88 -13.66
N HIS A 15 8.97 12.20 -14.42
CA HIS A 15 7.80 12.87 -13.86
C HIS A 15 7.08 11.97 -12.83
N MET A 16 6.86 10.70 -13.16
CA MET A 16 6.20 9.75 -12.25
C MET A 16 7.04 9.52 -10.98
N SER A 17 8.35 9.33 -11.12
CA SER A 17 9.26 9.18 -9.99
C SER A 17 9.33 10.44 -9.14
N ALA A 18 9.35 11.63 -9.76
CA ALA A 18 9.31 12.90 -9.03
C ALA A 18 7.99 13.07 -8.26
N PHE A 19 6.86 12.70 -8.86
CA PHE A 19 5.56 12.73 -8.20
C PHE A 19 5.49 11.75 -7.02
N LEU A 20 5.99 10.52 -7.19
CA LEU A 20 6.09 9.54 -6.11
C LEU A 20 7.01 10.02 -4.99
N ALA A 21 8.16 10.60 -5.33
CA ALA A 21 9.08 11.17 -4.36
C ALA A 21 8.44 12.32 -3.56
N ALA A 22 7.72 13.22 -4.24
CA ALA A 22 6.96 14.28 -3.58
C ALA A 22 5.90 13.71 -2.62
N SER A 23 5.18 12.67 -3.03
CA SER A 23 4.20 11.99 -2.17
C SER A 23 4.86 11.38 -0.92
N MET A 24 6.05 10.79 -1.06
CA MET A 24 6.79 10.22 0.09
C MET A 24 7.27 11.31 1.06
N VAL A 25 7.68 12.48 0.54
CA VAL A 25 8.06 13.64 1.36
C VAL A 25 6.85 14.14 2.15
N VAL A 26 5.70 14.32 1.50
CA VAL A 26 4.47 14.75 2.17
C VAL A 26 4.03 13.74 3.23
N GLN A 27 4.09 12.43 2.93
CA GLN A 27 3.78 11.37 3.88
C GLN A 27 4.70 11.42 5.12
N THR A 28 5.99 11.64 4.90
CA THR A 28 6.98 11.72 6.00
C THR A 28 6.74 12.96 6.86
N LEU A 29 6.46 14.12 6.23
CA LEU A 29 6.12 15.34 6.94
C LEU A 29 4.83 15.19 7.76
N TYR A 30 3.85 14.45 7.25
CA TYR A 30 2.63 14.15 7.98
C TYR A 30 2.92 13.34 9.25
N LEU A 31 3.73 12.28 9.14
CA LEU A 31 4.15 11.48 10.30
C LEU A 31 4.93 12.31 11.33
N LEU A 32 5.82 13.19 10.87
CA LEU A 32 6.56 14.09 11.76
C LEU A 32 5.66 15.12 12.44
N ALA A 33 4.68 15.66 11.73
CA ALA A 33 3.70 16.57 12.30
C ALA A 33 2.86 15.85 13.36
N ASP A 34 2.34 14.66 13.05
CA ASP A 34 1.58 13.85 14.01
C ASP A 34 2.41 13.55 15.27
N LEU A 35 3.67 13.12 15.09
CA LEU A 35 4.59 12.87 16.21
C LEU A 35 4.90 14.15 17.01
N TYR A 36 4.99 15.31 16.35
CA TYR A 36 5.20 16.59 17.03
C TYR A 36 4.00 16.98 17.89
N TRP A 37 2.78 16.84 17.37
CA TRP A 37 1.54 17.13 18.12
C TRP A 37 1.35 16.13 19.26
N VAL A 38 1.55 14.84 18.99
CA VAL A 38 1.44 13.78 20.00
C VAL A 38 2.53 13.91 21.07
N GLY A 39 3.76 14.24 20.68
CA GLY A 39 4.86 14.45 21.62
C GLY A 39 4.67 15.65 22.56
N ARG A 40 3.87 16.63 22.15
CA ARG A 40 3.51 17.78 23.01
C ARG A 40 2.57 17.39 24.16
N LEU A 41 1.91 16.23 24.09
CA LEU A 41 1.06 15.69 25.18
C LEU A 41 1.89 15.04 26.30
N GLY A 42 3.18 14.76 26.08
CA GLY A 42 4.11 14.27 27.11
C GLY A 42 5.11 13.24 26.61
N LYS A 43 6.16 12.97 27.39
CA LYS A 43 7.19 11.95 27.07
C LYS A 43 6.60 10.54 26.93
N GLU A 44 5.54 10.24 27.67
CA GLU A 44 4.81 8.97 27.58
C GLU A 44 4.10 8.82 26.22
N ALA A 45 3.64 9.90 25.61
CA ALA A 45 2.96 9.87 24.32
C ALA A 45 3.93 9.51 23.17
N ILE A 46 5.17 9.97 23.22
CA ILE A 46 6.21 9.59 22.24
C ILE A 46 6.55 8.09 22.39
N ALA A 47 6.68 7.60 23.62
CA ALA A 47 6.90 6.18 23.88
C ALA A 47 5.71 5.32 23.40
N ALA A 48 4.48 5.81 23.59
CA ALA A 48 3.26 5.17 23.10
C ALA A 48 3.20 5.13 21.57
N VAL A 49 3.61 6.18 20.85
CA VAL A 49 3.69 6.16 19.38
C VAL A 49 4.74 5.16 18.89
N GLY A 50 5.89 5.05 19.57
CA GLY A 50 6.88 4.03 19.25
C GLY A 50 6.35 2.59 19.43
N LEU A 51 5.58 2.34 20.51
CA LEU A 51 4.94 1.05 20.73
C LEU A 51 3.84 0.77 19.70
N ALA A 52 3.01 1.78 19.41
CA ALA A 52 1.96 1.71 18.41
C ALA A 52 2.53 1.44 17.01
N GLY A 53 3.65 2.07 16.64
CA GLY A 53 4.33 1.84 15.37
C GLY A 53 4.77 0.39 15.19
N ASN A 54 5.29 -0.26 16.24
CA ASN A 54 5.60 -1.69 16.22
C ASN A 54 4.35 -2.54 16.00
N MET A 55 3.25 -2.20 16.66
CA MET A 55 1.96 -2.90 16.50
C MET A 55 1.39 -2.72 15.08
N THR A 56 1.47 -1.50 14.52
CA THR A 56 1.11 -1.20 13.14
C THR A 56 1.97 -2.00 12.16
N MET A 57 3.25 -2.21 12.43
CA MET A 57 4.11 -3.02 11.56
C MET A 57 3.64 -4.48 11.48
N ILE A 58 3.19 -5.05 12.60
CA ILE A 58 2.64 -6.42 12.62
C ILE A 58 1.34 -6.50 11.82
N VAL A 59 0.41 -5.56 12.05
CA VAL A 59 -0.86 -5.51 11.32
C VAL A 59 -0.60 -5.31 9.83
N LEU A 60 0.29 -4.39 9.47
CA LEU A 60 0.67 -4.13 8.08
C LEU A 60 1.29 -5.36 7.42
N ALA A 61 2.14 -6.11 8.12
CA ALA A 61 2.74 -7.34 7.61
C ALA A 61 1.68 -8.41 7.32
N LEU A 62 0.69 -8.58 8.21
CA LEU A 62 -0.43 -9.50 8.00
C LEU A 62 -1.29 -9.07 6.80
N THR A 63 -1.65 -7.80 6.72
CA THR A 63 -2.42 -7.26 5.60
C THR A 63 -1.67 -7.42 4.27
N GLN A 64 -0.36 -7.14 4.25
CA GLN A 64 0.48 -7.36 3.07
C GLN A 64 0.57 -8.84 2.69
N MET A 65 0.71 -9.74 3.67
CA MET A 65 0.74 -11.18 3.42
C MET A 65 -0.56 -11.64 2.74
N LEU A 66 -1.72 -11.20 3.24
CA LEU A 66 -3.01 -11.50 2.64
C LEU A 66 -3.15 -10.87 1.25
N ALA A 67 -2.79 -9.60 1.09
CA ALA A 67 -2.91 -8.89 -0.18
C ALA A 67 -2.03 -9.51 -1.28
N VAL A 68 -0.76 -9.79 -0.98
CA VAL A 68 0.19 -10.40 -1.92
C VAL A 68 -0.18 -11.86 -2.19
N GLY A 69 -0.55 -12.63 -1.17
CA GLY A 69 -0.99 -14.02 -1.33
C GLY A 69 -2.23 -14.13 -2.22
N THR A 70 -3.19 -13.24 -2.01
CA THR A 70 -4.41 -13.14 -2.82
C THR A 70 -4.12 -12.72 -4.25
N THR A 71 -3.29 -11.69 -4.45
CA THR A 71 -2.86 -11.24 -5.79
C THR A 71 -2.12 -12.36 -6.54
N THR A 72 -1.33 -13.16 -5.83
CA THR A 72 -0.64 -14.33 -6.40
C THR A 72 -1.63 -15.40 -6.85
N LEU A 73 -2.63 -15.72 -6.03
CA LEU A 73 -3.70 -16.67 -6.40
C LEU A 73 -4.51 -16.17 -7.60
N ILE A 74 -4.85 -14.88 -7.64
CA ILE A 74 -5.55 -14.26 -8.78
C ILE A 74 -4.69 -14.31 -10.04
N SER A 75 -3.40 -13.97 -9.93
CA SER A 75 -2.47 -14.00 -11.07
C SER A 75 -2.27 -15.42 -11.60
N GLN A 76 -2.23 -16.43 -10.72
CA GLN A 76 -2.16 -17.84 -11.12
C GLN A 76 -3.46 -18.32 -11.77
N ALA A 77 -4.63 -17.91 -11.24
CA ALA A 77 -5.93 -18.25 -11.81
C ALA A 77 -6.13 -17.59 -13.19
N ALA A 78 -5.77 -16.32 -13.33
CA ALA A 78 -5.80 -15.58 -14.58
C ALA A 78 -4.87 -16.20 -15.64
N GLY A 79 -3.66 -16.63 -15.24
CA GLY A 79 -2.72 -17.33 -16.13
C GLY A 79 -3.23 -18.69 -16.63
N ARG A 80 -4.11 -19.36 -15.88
CA ARG A 80 -4.72 -20.65 -16.28
C ARG A 80 -5.98 -20.52 -17.15
N LYS A 81 -6.40 -19.29 -17.51
CA LYS A 81 -7.63 -18.99 -18.30
C LYS A 81 -8.94 -19.52 -17.69
N ASP A 82 -8.95 -19.81 -16.39
CA ASP A 82 -10.13 -20.32 -15.68
C ASP A 82 -10.90 -19.15 -15.02
N GLN A 83 -11.66 -18.42 -15.85
CA GLN A 83 -12.34 -17.17 -15.46
C GLN A 83 -13.29 -17.33 -14.27
N SER A 84 -14.00 -18.46 -14.15
CA SER A 84 -14.93 -18.70 -13.03
C SER A 84 -14.24 -18.71 -11.67
N ARG A 85 -12.99 -19.22 -11.59
CA ARG A 85 -12.22 -19.19 -10.34
C ARG A 85 -11.59 -17.83 -10.07
N ALA A 86 -11.20 -17.10 -11.12
CA ALA A 86 -10.68 -15.75 -10.98
C ALA A 86 -11.73 -14.78 -10.41
N GLU A 87 -12.98 -14.85 -10.89
CA GLU A 87 -14.08 -14.02 -10.39
C GLU A 87 -14.44 -14.33 -8.92
N LEU A 88 -14.42 -15.62 -8.53
CA LEU A 88 -14.76 -16.02 -7.17
C LEU A 88 -13.69 -15.59 -6.15
N VAL A 89 -12.41 -15.74 -6.50
CA VAL A 89 -11.30 -15.23 -5.67
C VAL A 89 -11.32 -13.71 -5.63
N PHE A 90 -11.55 -13.03 -6.77
CA PHE A 90 -11.67 -11.57 -6.81
C PHE A 90 -12.79 -11.07 -5.90
N ASN A 91 -13.98 -11.68 -5.92
CA ASN A 91 -15.08 -11.31 -5.03
C ASN A 91 -14.75 -11.55 -3.55
N GLN A 92 -14.07 -12.65 -3.20
CA GLN A 92 -13.62 -12.87 -1.82
C GLN A 92 -12.56 -11.86 -1.35
N SER A 93 -11.67 -11.49 -2.26
CA SER A 93 -10.62 -10.48 -2.03
C SER A 93 -11.23 -9.10 -1.83
N PHE A 94 -12.20 -8.76 -2.68
CA PHE A 94 -12.93 -7.50 -2.65
C PHE A 94 -13.79 -7.40 -1.39
N ALA A 95 -14.48 -8.46 -0.98
CA ALA A 95 -15.22 -8.50 0.28
C ALA A 95 -14.31 -8.34 1.50
N SER A 96 -13.13 -8.97 1.50
CA SER A 96 -12.14 -8.82 2.56
C SER A 96 -11.59 -7.39 2.61
N ALA A 97 -11.35 -6.76 1.45
CA ALA A 97 -10.93 -5.36 1.36
C ALA A 97 -12.01 -4.38 1.83
N LEU A 98 -13.28 -4.63 1.48
CA LEU A 98 -14.42 -3.80 1.89
C LEU A 98 -14.71 -3.91 3.41
N SER A 99 -14.38 -5.04 4.02
CA SER A 99 -14.46 -5.21 5.48
C SER A 99 -13.37 -4.45 6.25
N HIS A 100 -12.27 -4.08 5.60
CA HIS A 100 -11.17 -3.32 6.20
C HIS A 100 -11.33 -1.79 6.02
N SER A 101 -12.32 -1.33 5.25
CA SER A 101 -12.63 0.09 5.03
C SER A 101 -13.73 0.66 5.94
N GLN A 102 -14.15 -0.08 6.97
CA GLN A 102 -15.09 0.36 8.01
C GLN A 102 -14.39 0.48 9.35
#